data_AF-A0A941WS88-F1
#
_entry.id   AF-A0A941WS88-F1
#
_cell.length_a   1.000
_cell.length_b   1.000
_cell.length_c   1.000
_cell.angle_alpha   90.00
_cell.angle_beta   90.00
_cell.angle_gamma   90.00
#
_symmetry.space_group_name_H-M   'P 1'
#
loop_
_entity.id
_entity.type
_entity.pdbx_description
1 polymer ?
#
loop_
_entity_poly.entity_id
_entity_poly.type
_entity_poly.pdbx_seq_one_letter_code
_entity_poly.pdbx_strand_id
1 'polypeptide(L)'
;TASGADLPFTYDSVNDRILDALQCLVNQMLSINEMPAIQTFDFEANPFSGFRADRLVTRTLNNEYINRTWYLEKDGVPLVALNLTEGLTHAMYPEYGKVFWDFVKHYSRDAATGEIVYDPYVS
;
A
#
# COMPACT_ATOMS: atom_id res chain seq x y z
N THR A 1 -8.55 4.82 -1.39
CA THR A 1 -7.30 5.26 -2.06
C THR A 1 -6.09 4.89 -1.21
N ALA A 2 -5.10 4.19 -1.77
CA ALA A 2 -3.81 3.96 -1.09
C ALA A 2 -2.91 5.22 -1.21
N SER A 3 -1.94 5.41 -0.33
CA SER A 3 -1.05 6.59 -0.38
C SER A 3 -0.02 6.44 -1.52
N GLY A 4 0.14 7.48 -2.35
CA GLY A 4 1.12 7.52 -3.44
C GLY A 4 2.58 7.53 -2.97
N ALA A 5 2.84 7.75 -1.68
CA ALA A 5 4.19 7.70 -1.10
C ALA A 5 4.68 6.27 -0.83
N ASP A 6 3.76 5.32 -0.71
CA ASP A 6 4.06 3.98 -0.19
C ASP A 6 4.42 2.98 -1.30
N LEU A 7 3.87 3.18 -2.49
CA LEU A 7 3.96 2.28 -3.63
C LEU A 7 4.12 3.03 -4.97
N PRO A 8 4.96 4.09 -5.08
CA PRO A 8 4.96 4.99 -6.24
C PRO A 8 5.27 4.30 -7.58
N PHE A 9 5.90 3.13 -7.55
CA PHE A 9 6.22 2.34 -8.76
C PHE A 9 5.21 1.25 -9.07
N THR A 10 4.31 0.91 -8.13
CA THR A 10 3.43 -0.26 -8.21
C THR A 10 1.95 0.08 -8.17
N TYR A 11 1.58 1.27 -7.71
CA TYR A 11 0.19 1.72 -7.65
C TYR A 11 0.04 3.22 -7.92
N ASP A 12 -0.92 3.55 -8.78
CA ASP A 12 -1.36 4.90 -9.09
C ASP A 12 -2.56 5.23 -8.20
N SER A 13 -2.33 6.02 -7.16
CA SER A 13 -3.37 6.41 -6.20
C SER A 13 -4.33 7.48 -6.74
N VAL A 14 -4.00 8.12 -7.88
CA VAL A 14 -4.86 9.14 -8.50
C VAL A 14 -5.91 8.46 -9.38
N ASN A 15 -5.50 7.44 -10.13
CA ASN A 15 -6.38 6.69 -11.02
C ASN A 15 -6.80 5.32 -10.47
N ASP A 16 -6.44 5.03 -9.21
CA ASP A 16 -6.80 3.82 -8.48
C ASP A 16 -6.48 2.52 -9.26
N ARG A 17 -5.24 2.36 -9.73
CA ARG A 17 -4.82 1.21 -10.55
C ARG A 17 -3.40 0.75 -10.27
N ILE A 18 -3.14 -0.55 -10.42
CA ILE A 18 -1.78 -1.09 -10.36
C ILE A 18 -0.95 -0.62 -11.57
N LEU A 19 0.32 -0.34 -11.34
CA LEU A 19 1.28 0.07 -12.35
C LEU A 19 2.07 -1.13 -12.90
N ASP A 20 2.78 -0.90 -14.00
CA ASP A 20 3.50 -1.92 -14.77
C ASP A 20 4.40 -2.82 -13.90
N ALA A 21 5.06 -2.27 -12.87
CA ALA A 21 5.90 -3.08 -12.00
C ALA A 21 5.10 -4.17 -11.25
N LEU A 22 3.90 -3.84 -10.77
CA LEU A 22 3.04 -4.81 -10.08
C LEU A 22 2.33 -5.73 -11.06
N GLN A 23 1.99 -5.25 -12.26
CA GLN A 23 1.49 -6.10 -13.35
C GLN A 23 2.52 -7.17 -13.73
N CYS A 24 3.79 -6.79 -13.87
CA CYS A 24 4.91 -7.72 -14.09
C CYS A 24 5.04 -8.74 -12.97
N LEU A 25 4.91 -8.33 -11.71
CA LEU A 25 4.96 -9.26 -10.56
C LEU A 25 3.79 -10.25 -10.57
N VAL A 26 2.57 -9.81 -10.88
CA VAL A 26 1.42 -10.72 -11.03
C VAL A 26 1.70 -11.76 -12.12
N ASN A 27 2.19 -11.35 -13.29
CA ASN A 27 2.54 -12.26 -14.37
C ASN A 27 3.73 -13.18 -14.02
N GLN A 28 4.69 -12.72 -13.22
CA GLN A 28 5.76 -13.57 -12.70
C GLN A 28 5.20 -14.65 -11.77
N MET A 29 4.28 -14.30 -10.86
CA MET A 29 3.64 -15.29 -9.98
C MET A 29 2.79 -16.28 -10.77
N LEU A 30 2.07 -15.84 -11.81
CA LEU A 30 1.36 -16.72 -12.73
C LEU A 30 2.30 -17.69 -13.44
N SER A 31 3.43 -17.19 -13.94
CA SER A 31 4.44 -18.03 -14.61
C SER A 31 5.03 -19.09 -13.68
N ILE A 32 5.32 -18.76 -12.42
CA ILE A 32 5.83 -19.72 -11.41
C ILE A 32 4.81 -20.83 -11.15
N ASN A 33 3.51 -20.50 -11.21
CA ASN A 33 2.41 -21.45 -11.02
C ASN A 33 1.94 -22.14 -12.31
N GLU A 34 2.68 -21.97 -13.42
CA GLU A 34 2.35 -22.51 -14.74
C GLU A 34 0.93 -22.12 -15.18
N MET A 35 0.57 -20.86 -14.95
CA MET A 35 -0.70 -20.25 -15.35
C MET A 35 -0.47 -19.28 -16.52
N PRO A 36 -1.46 -19.07 -17.41
CA PRO A 36 -1.35 -18.12 -18.50
C PRO A 36 -1.09 -16.70 -17.98
N ALA A 37 -0.17 -15.98 -18.63
CA ALA A 37 0.06 -14.57 -18.34
C ALA A 37 -1.11 -13.69 -18.83
N ILE A 38 -1.45 -12.68 -18.05
CA ILE A 38 -2.38 -11.61 -18.43
C ILE A 38 -1.68 -10.75 -19.50
N GLN A 39 -2.25 -10.75 -20.71
CA GLN A 39 -1.70 -10.03 -21.86
C GLN A 39 -2.10 -8.56 -21.87
N THR A 40 -3.30 -8.26 -21.40
CA THR A 40 -3.87 -6.90 -21.40
C THR A 40 -4.48 -6.61 -20.05
N PHE A 41 -4.06 -5.50 -19.44
CA PHE A 41 -4.67 -4.97 -18.23
C PHE A 41 -5.69 -3.89 -18.60
N ASP A 42 -6.98 -4.24 -18.52
CA ASP A 42 -8.12 -3.37 -18.80
C ASP A 42 -8.70 -2.81 -17.50
N PHE A 43 -8.29 -1.60 -17.16
CA PHE A 43 -8.73 -0.89 -15.95
C PHE A 43 -10.12 -0.25 -16.06
N GLU A 44 -10.66 -0.12 -17.27
CA GLU A 44 -12.05 0.34 -17.47
C GLU A 44 -13.02 -0.79 -17.09
N ALA A 45 -12.75 -2.01 -17.54
CA ALA A 45 -13.56 -3.17 -17.21
C ALA A 45 -13.29 -3.71 -15.79
N ASN A 46 -12.04 -3.63 -15.31
CA ASN A 46 -11.63 -4.17 -14.01
C ASN A 46 -10.83 -3.12 -13.22
N PRO A 47 -11.51 -2.23 -12.49
CA PRO A 47 -10.85 -1.23 -11.65
C PRO A 47 -9.83 -1.86 -10.68
N PHE A 48 -8.80 -1.09 -10.33
CA PHE A 48 -7.66 -1.49 -9.48
C PHE A 48 -6.73 -2.54 -10.09
N SER A 49 -7.25 -3.72 -10.39
CA SER A 49 -6.48 -4.89 -10.79
C SER A 49 -6.11 -4.91 -12.27
N GLY A 50 -6.97 -4.38 -13.14
CA GLY A 50 -6.80 -4.43 -14.60
C GLY A 50 -7.08 -5.81 -15.20
N PHE A 51 -7.44 -6.83 -14.42
CA PHE A 51 -7.72 -8.16 -14.94
C PHE A 51 -8.98 -8.75 -14.33
N ARG A 52 -9.63 -9.63 -15.09
CA ARG A 52 -10.75 -10.41 -14.58
C ARG A 52 -10.22 -11.50 -13.66
N ALA A 53 -10.60 -11.44 -12.40
CA ALA A 53 -10.35 -12.51 -11.43
C ALA A 53 -11.36 -13.65 -11.60
N ASP A 54 -10.96 -14.86 -11.22
CA ASP A 54 -11.88 -15.99 -11.05
C ASP A 54 -12.78 -15.76 -9.83
N ARG A 55 -12.24 -15.09 -8.81
CA ARG A 55 -12.98 -14.72 -7.61
C ARG A 55 -12.48 -13.41 -7.00
N LEU A 56 -13.42 -12.51 -6.70
CA LEU A 56 -13.18 -11.28 -5.96
C LEU A 56 -13.77 -11.39 -4.55
N VAL A 57 -12.96 -11.14 -3.53
CA VAL A 57 -13.39 -11.08 -2.13
C VAL A 57 -13.13 -9.69 -1.59
N THR A 58 -14.17 -9.03 -1.08
CA THR A 58 -14.07 -7.75 -0.37
C THR A 58 -14.38 -7.94 1.11
N ARG A 59 -13.54 -7.39 1.99
CA ARG A 59 -13.71 -7.44 3.44
C ARG A 59 -13.38 -6.10 4.07
N THR A 60 -13.97 -5.82 5.23
CA THR A 60 -13.55 -4.71 6.08
C THR A 60 -12.58 -5.25 7.13
N LEU A 61 -11.35 -4.74 7.15
CA LEU A 61 -10.34 -5.03 8.16
C LEU A 61 -10.41 -3.99 9.28
N ASN A 62 -10.34 -4.45 10.53
CA ASN A 62 -10.39 -3.59 11.73
C ASN A 62 -11.56 -2.59 11.75
N ASN A 63 -12.69 -2.95 11.14
CA ASN A 63 -13.86 -2.07 11.00
C ASN A 63 -13.59 -0.73 10.29
N GLU A 64 -12.47 -0.63 9.57
CA GLU A 64 -11.97 0.64 9.03
C GLU A 64 -11.55 0.53 7.57
N TYR A 65 -10.71 -0.45 7.24
CA TYR A 65 -10.08 -0.52 5.91
C TYR A 65 -10.80 -1.49 4.99
N ILE A 66 -11.11 -1.05 3.77
CA ILE A 66 -11.59 -1.96 2.72
C ILE A 66 -10.41 -2.74 2.15
N ASN A 67 -10.49 -4.05 2.19
CA ASN A 67 -9.54 -4.97 1.60
C ASN A 67 -10.20 -5.74 0.46
N ARG A 68 -9.55 -5.74 -0.71
CA ARG A 68 -9.99 -6.44 -1.91
C ARG A 68 -8.95 -7.48 -2.29
N THR A 69 -9.40 -8.70 -2.56
CA THR A 69 -8.54 -9.78 -3.05
C THR A 69 -9.07 -10.34 -4.35
N TRP A 70 -8.29 -10.24 -5.41
CA TRP A 70 -8.54 -10.83 -6.73
C TRP A 70 -7.77 -12.14 -6.82
N TYR A 71 -8.48 -13.27 -6.82
CA TYR A 71 -7.91 -14.61 -6.93
C TYR A 71 -7.92 -15.07 -8.38
N LEU A 72 -6.81 -15.69 -8.78
CA LEU A 72 -6.66 -16.44 -10.03
C LEU A 72 -6.46 -17.91 -9.66
N GLU A 73 -7.27 -18.76 -10.24
CA GLU A 73 -7.40 -20.16 -9.88
C GLU A 73 -6.90 -21.09 -11.01
N LYS A 74 -6.29 -22.22 -10.62
CA LYS A 74 -5.97 -23.33 -11.52
C LYS A 74 -6.64 -24.56 -10.96
N ASP A 75 -7.52 -25.19 -11.75
CA ASP A 75 -8.29 -26.38 -11.35
C ASP A 75 -9.08 -26.18 -10.02
N GLY A 76 -9.60 -24.97 -9.81
CA GLY A 76 -10.35 -24.58 -8.60
C GLY A 76 -9.49 -24.27 -7.36
N VAL A 77 -8.16 -24.24 -7.51
CA VAL A 77 -7.22 -23.88 -6.44
C VAL A 77 -6.71 -22.45 -6.66
N PRO A 78 -6.87 -21.53 -5.68
CA PRO A 78 -6.39 -20.14 -5.78
C PRO A 78 -4.88 -20.06 -5.57
N LEU A 79 -4.12 -20.16 -6.65
CA LEU A 79 -2.65 -20.18 -6.62
C LEU A 79 -2.03 -18.78 -6.62
N VAL A 80 -2.70 -17.79 -7.22
CA VAL A 80 -2.22 -16.40 -7.28
C VAL A 80 -3.32 -15.47 -6.80
N ALA A 81 -2.95 -14.45 -6.02
CA ALA A 81 -3.87 -13.41 -5.58
C ALA A 81 -3.20 -12.04 -5.59
N LEU A 82 -3.92 -11.02 -6.07
CA LEU A 82 -3.60 -9.63 -5.81
C LEU A 82 -4.44 -9.14 -4.64
N ASN A 83 -3.80 -8.56 -3.62
CA ASN A 83 -4.48 -8.00 -2.46
C ASN A 83 -4.22 -6.50 -2.38
N LEU A 84 -5.28 -5.71 -2.20
CA LEU A 84 -5.21 -4.27 -2.01
C LEU A 84 -6.00 -3.89 -0.76
N THR A 85 -5.33 -3.23 0.19
CA THR A 85 -5.99 -2.55 1.31
C THR A 85 -6.07 -1.07 1.01
N GLU A 86 -7.27 -0.55 0.88
CA GLU A 86 -7.52 0.86 0.62
C GLU A 86 -7.31 1.70 1.89
N GLY A 87 -6.73 2.89 1.77
CA GLY A 87 -6.60 3.84 2.87
C GLY A 87 -5.51 3.49 3.89
N LEU A 88 -4.84 2.35 3.74
CA LEU A 88 -3.72 1.99 4.59
C LEU A 88 -2.50 2.82 4.20
N THR A 89 -2.00 3.64 5.12
CA THR A 89 -0.76 4.40 4.94
C THR A 89 0.40 3.54 5.46
N HIS A 90 1.35 3.18 4.60
CA HIS A 90 2.46 2.26 4.88
C HIS A 90 3.53 2.87 5.79
N ALA A 91 3.72 4.19 5.71
CA ALA A 91 4.60 4.92 6.61
C ALA A 91 3.86 6.08 7.27
N MET A 92 4.24 6.41 8.50
CA MET A 92 3.83 7.67 9.12
C MET A 92 4.09 8.80 8.12
N TYR A 93 3.01 9.52 7.77
CA TYR A 93 3.01 10.69 6.90
C TYR A 93 4.30 11.50 7.13
N PRO A 94 5.16 11.73 6.12
CA PRO A 94 6.45 12.40 6.31
C PRO A 94 6.35 13.73 7.07
N GLU A 95 5.23 14.43 6.95
CA GLU A 95 4.94 15.65 7.68
C GLU A 95 4.68 15.38 9.17
N TYR A 96 4.11 14.24 9.54
CA TYR A 96 4.05 13.80 10.93
C TYR A 96 5.46 13.54 11.47
N GLY A 97 6.34 12.97 10.64
CA GLY A 97 7.77 12.87 10.92
C GLY A 97 8.43 14.24 11.12
N LYS A 98 8.10 15.24 10.29
CA LYS A 98 8.57 16.63 10.44
C LYS A 98 8.07 17.26 11.73
N VAL A 99 6.79 17.14 12.06
CA VAL A 99 6.21 17.67 13.31
C VAL A 99 6.90 17.04 14.53
N PHE A 100 7.10 15.72 14.50
CA PHE A 100 7.82 15.03 15.56
C PHE A 100 9.28 15.48 15.65
N TRP A 101 9.97 15.56 14.51
CA TRP A 101 11.36 16.00 14.45
C TRP A 101 11.54 17.44 14.96
N ASP A 102 10.67 18.36 14.55
CA ASP A 102 10.66 19.74 15.04
C ASP A 102 10.46 19.76 16.56
N PHE A 103 9.55 18.95 17.09
CA PHE A 103 9.37 18.83 18.53
C PHE A 103 10.64 18.32 19.23
N VAL A 104 11.19 17.17 18.84
CA VAL A 104 12.36 16.60 19.55
C VAL A 104 13.66 17.36 19.30
N LYS A 105 13.74 18.15 18.22
CA LYS A 105 14.86 19.06 17.99
C LYS A 105 14.86 20.17 19.04
N HIS A 106 13.70 20.73 19.35
CA HIS A 106 13.58 21.90 20.23
C HIS A 106 13.35 21.58 21.71
N TYR A 107 12.89 20.38 22.04
CA TYR A 107 12.52 20.02 23.41
C TYR A 107 13.39 18.88 23.96
N SER A 108 13.95 19.09 25.15
CA SER A 108 14.71 18.09 25.91
C SER A 108 14.20 18.00 27.35
N ARG A 109 14.77 17.09 28.17
CA ARG A 109 14.49 17.01 29.61
C ARG A 109 15.75 17.33 30.42
N ASP A 110 15.60 18.17 31.44
CA ASP A 110 16.63 18.35 32.47
C ASP A 110 16.80 17.03 33.25
N ALA A 111 18.03 16.53 33.36
CA ALA A 111 18.30 15.23 33.97
C ALA A 111 18.16 15.23 35.50
N ALA A 112 18.25 16.38 36.15
CA ALA A 112 18.16 16.52 37.60
C ALA A 112 16.73 16.79 38.07
N THR A 113 15.97 17.59 37.33
CA THR A 113 14.60 18.00 37.71
C THR A 113 13.52 17.25 36.94
N GLY A 114 13.85 16.70 35.77
CA GLY A 114 12.91 16.05 34.88
C GLY A 114 12.03 17.04 34.09
N GLU A 115 12.20 18.35 34.26
CA GLU A 115 11.44 19.37 33.55
C GLU A 115 11.73 19.37 32.05
N ILE A 116 10.75 19.75 31.25
CA ILE A 116 10.92 19.90 29.80
C ILE A 116 11.55 21.27 29.53
N VAL A 117 12.65 21.29 28.78
CA VAL A 117 13.41 22.49 28.40
C VAL A 117 13.27 22.72 26.90
N TYR A 118 12.94 23.95 26.51
CA TYR A 118 12.84 24.39 25.11
C TYR A 118 14.09 25.19 24.71
N ASP A 119 14.70 24.84 23.57
CA ASP A 119 15.81 25.58 22.95
C ASP A 119 15.37 26.16 21.59
N PRO A 120 15.26 27.49 21.43
CA PRO A 120 14.88 28.10 20.16
C PRO A 120 16.00 28.13 19.10
N TYR A 121 17.25 27.79 19.41
CA TYR A 121 18.42 28.04 18.55
C TYR A 121 19.17 26.79 18.09
N VAL A 122 18.51 25.64 18.11
CA VAL A 122 19.07 24.34 17.73
C VAL A 122 19.45 24.32 16.23
N SER A 123 20.73 24.05 15.93
CA SER A 123 21.27 23.93 14.56
C SER A 123 20.89 22.62 13.90
#